data_AF-A0A7D9DIL2-F1
#
_entry.id   AF-A0A7D9DIL2-F1
#
_cell.length_a   1.000
_cell.length_b   1.000
_cell.length_c   1.000
_cell.angle_alpha   90.00
_cell.angle_beta   90.00
_cell.angle_gamma   90.00
#
_symmetry.space_group_name_H-M   'P 1'
#
loop_
_entity.id
_entity.type
_entity.pdbx_description
1 polymer ?
#
loop_
_entity_poly.entity_id
_entity_poly.type
_entity_poly.pdbx_seq_one_letter_code
_entity_poly.pdbx_strand_id
1 'polypeptide(L)' 'MTRGNQRELARAKNLKKQQATGKSKSGDDKDGNKGANLLKRQERDAEVMRLKQQKAAEKKASAEGGAGTSKK' A
#
# COMPACT_ATOMS: atom_id res chain seq x y z
N MET A 1 19.48 30.83 -7.49
CA MET A 1 18.18 30.70 -6.79
C MET A 1 17.37 29.44 -7.14
N THR A 2 17.44 28.88 -8.35
CA THR A 2 16.54 27.80 -8.84
C THR A 2 16.89 26.35 -8.44
N ARG A 3 18.06 26.10 -7.85
CA ARG A 3 18.49 24.75 -7.38
C ARG A 3 18.49 24.58 -5.86
N GLY A 4 18.60 25.68 -5.10
CA GLY A 4 18.53 25.65 -3.64
C GLY A 4 17.16 25.18 -3.15
N ASN A 5 16.09 25.73 -3.74
CA ASN A 5 14.72 25.35 -3.40
C ASN A 5 14.44 23.86 -3.64
N GLN A 6 14.91 23.29 -4.75
CA GLN A 6 14.72 21.85 -5.03
C GLN A 6 15.49 20.95 -4.05
N ARG A 7 16.70 21.35 -3.63
CA ARG A 7 17.49 20.60 -2.65
C ARG A 7 16.83 20.64 -1.27
N GLU A 8 16.34 21.81 -0.84
CA GLU A 8 15.62 21.96 0.42
C GLU A 8 14.32 21.14 0.42
N LEU A 9 13.57 21.15 -0.69
CA LEU A 9 12.37 20.31 -0.85
C LEU A 9 12.69 18.81 -0.82
N ALA A 10 13.79 18.38 -1.42
CA ALA A 10 14.22 16.98 -1.37
C ALA A 10 14.60 16.56 0.05
N ARG A 11 15.34 17.40 0.80
CA ARG A 11 15.63 17.13 2.22
C ARG A 11 14.37 17.10 3.07
N ALA A 12 13.44 18.03 2.88
CA ALA A 12 12.16 18.04 3.58
C ALA A 12 11.32 16.77 3.28
N LYS A 13 11.27 16.34 2.02
CA LYS A 13 10.60 15.10 1.61
C LYS A 13 11.25 13.86 2.23
N ASN A 14 12.58 13.79 2.26
CA ASN A 14 13.31 12.69 2.87
C ASN A 14 13.11 12.65 4.39
N LEU A 15 13.18 13.80 5.06
CA LEU A 15 12.91 13.93 6.49
C LEU A 15 11.47 13.53 6.82
N LYS A 16 10.50 13.97 6.02
CA LYS A 16 9.09 13.57 6.16
C LYS A 16 8.90 12.07 5.94
N LYS A 17 9.61 11.47 4.98
CA LYS A 17 9.58 10.02 4.73
C LYS A 17 10.17 9.24 5.90
N GLN A 18 11.33 9.66 6.43
CA GLN A 18 11.97 9.06 7.60
C GLN A 18 11.10 9.19 8.87
N GLN A 19 10.48 10.35 9.08
CA GLN A 19 9.55 10.56 10.18
C GLN A 19 8.26 9.75 10.00
N ALA A 20 7.75 9.61 8.78
CA ALA A 20 6.58 8.77 8.51
C ALA A 20 6.90 7.29 8.75
N THR A 21 8.08 6.82 8.35
CA THR A 21 8.53 5.43 8.62
C THR A 21 8.86 5.17 10.08
N GLY A 22 9.34 6.18 10.82
CA GLY A 22 9.61 6.07 12.26
C GLY A 22 8.35 6.20 13.13
N LYS A 23 7.34 6.97 12.69
CA LYS A 23 6.03 7.10 13.36
C LYS A 23 5.07 5.98 13.00
N SER A 24 5.19 5.40 11.80
CA SER A 24 4.58 4.11 11.54
C SER A 24 5.37 3.07 12.31
N LYS A 25 4.85 2.68 13.48
CA LYS A 25 5.24 1.43 14.15
C LYS A 25 5.50 0.39 13.06
N SER A 26 6.69 -0.20 13.05
CA SER A 26 7.03 -1.29 12.12
C SER A 26 5.88 -2.31 12.17
N GLY A 27 5.74 -3.15 11.14
CA GLY A 27 4.73 -4.21 11.19
C GLY A 27 4.78 -4.98 12.52
N ASP A 28 5.96 -5.06 13.15
CA ASP A 28 6.24 -5.59 14.48
C ASP A 28 5.66 -4.85 15.67
N ASP A 29 5.72 -3.52 15.69
CA ASP A 29 5.28 -2.71 16.83
C ASP A 29 3.78 -2.42 16.87
N LYS A 30 3.04 -2.68 15.78
CA LYS A 30 1.58 -2.52 15.77
C LYS A 30 0.96 -3.46 16.80
N ASP A 31 0.06 -2.94 17.63
CA ASP A 31 -0.45 -3.65 18.82
C ASP A 31 -1.16 -4.98 18.48
N GLY A 32 -1.68 -5.14 17.26
CA GLY A 32 -2.21 -6.42 16.75
C GLY A 32 -1.15 -7.44 16.30
N ASN A 33 0.13 -7.11 16.42
CA ASN A 33 1.25 -7.93 15.98
C ASN A 33 2.29 -8.21 17.08
N LYS A 34 2.23 -7.50 18.21
CA LYS A 34 3.05 -7.79 19.39
C LYS A 34 2.81 -9.24 19.83
N GLY A 35 3.84 -10.08 19.74
CA GLY A 35 3.79 -11.50 20.10
C GLY A 35 3.34 -12.47 19.01
N ALA A 36 3.04 -12.01 17.79
CA ALA A 36 2.76 -12.92 16.67
C ALA A 36 4.06 -13.37 15.99
N ASN A 37 4.30 -14.69 15.96
CA ASN A 37 5.40 -15.32 15.24
C ASN A 37 5.43 -14.88 13.77
N LEU A 38 6.64 -14.68 13.23
CA LEU A 38 6.88 -14.23 11.85
C LEU A 38 6.03 -14.97 10.80
N LEU A 39 5.82 -16.28 10.99
CA LEU A 39 4.98 -17.12 10.12
C LEU A 39 3.52 -16.66 10.05
N LYS A 40 2.89 -16.38 11.20
CA LYS A 40 1.48 -15.93 11.25
C LYS A 40 1.27 -14.57 10.58
N ARG A 41 2.32 -13.75 10.53
CA ARG A 41 2.30 -12.45 9.82
C ARG A 41 2.31 -12.66 8.32
N GLN A 42 3.23 -13.50 7.85
CA GLN A 42 3.35 -13.84 6.44
C GLN A 42 2.07 -14.50 5.91
N GLU A 43 1.45 -15.40 6.68
CA GLU A 43 0.16 -16.01 6.33
C GLU A 43 -0.95 -14.96 6.20
N ARG A 44 -1.07 -14.03 7.15
CA ARG A 44 -2.06 -12.95 7.07
C ARG A 44 -1.83 -12.04 5.87
N ASP A 45 -0.58 -11.66 5.62
CA ASP A 45 -0.24 -10.78 4.50
C ASP A 45 -0.51 -11.48 3.14
N ALA A 46 -0.21 -12.77 3.04
CA ALA A 46 -0.51 -13.59 1.88
C ALA A 46 -2.02 -13.70 1.64
N GLU A 47 -2.82 -13.90 2.69
CA GLU A 47 -4.28 -14.00 2.57
C GLU A 47 -4.91 -12.68 2.12
N VAL A 48 -4.45 -11.55 2.69
CA VAL A 48 -4.88 -10.22 2.24
C VAL A 48 -4.55 -9.99 0.76
N MET A 49 -3.41 -10.49 0.27
CA MET A 49 -3.05 -10.40 -1.14
C MET A 49 -3.95 -11.25 -2.03
N ARG A 50 -4.28 -12.49 -1.65
CA ARG A 50 -5.23 -13.34 -2.39
C ARG A 50 -6.60 -12.68 -2.49
N LEU A 51 -7.13 -12.18 -1.37
CA LEU A 51 -8.42 -11.49 -1.34
C LEU A 51 -8.41 -10.23 -2.21
N LYS A 52 -7.31 -9.47 -2.24
CA LYS A 52 -7.17 -8.31 -3.13
C LYS A 52 -7.16 -8.71 -4.60
N GLN A 53 -6.47 -9.80 -4.95
CA GLN A 53 -6.44 -10.32 -6.32
C GLN A 53 -7.83 -10.79 -6.77
N GLN A 54 -8.54 -11.53 -5.92
CA GLN A 54 -9.92 -11.96 -6.19
C GLN A 54 -10.84 -10.76 -6.39
N LYS A 55 -10.83 -9.79 -5.46
CA LYS A 55 -11.61 -8.55 -5.60
C LYS A 55 -11.23 -7.73 -6.83
N ALA A 56 -9.95 -7.72 -7.21
CA ALA A 56 -9.50 -7.03 -8.42
C ALA A 56 -9.99 -7.76 -9.68
N ALA A 57 -9.97 -9.10 -9.69
CA ALA A 57 -10.51 -9.92 -10.78
C ALA A 57 -12.03 -9.75 -10.92
N GLU A 58 -12.77 -9.77 -9.80
CA GLU A 58 -14.22 -9.50 -9.76
C GLU A 58 -14.55 -8.11 -10.30
N LYS A 59 -13.79 -7.08 -9.88
CA LYS A 59 -13.96 -5.71 -10.39
C LYS A 59 -13.65 -5.60 -11.88
N LYS A 60 -12.63 -6.30 -12.38
CA LYS A 60 -12.32 -6.35 -13.81
C LYS A 60 -13.42 -7.05 -14.60
N ALA A 61 -13.91 -8.20 -14.13
CA ALA A 61 -15.03 -8.91 -14.75
C ALA A 61 -16.31 -8.06 -14.77
N SER A 62 -16.57 -7.31 -13.70
CA SER A 62 -17.70 -6.38 -13.60
C SER A 62 -17.57 -5.18 -14.54
N ALA A 63 -16.34 -4.69 -14.76
CA ALA A 63 -16.06 -3.56 -15.64
C ALA A 63 -16.05 -3.93 -17.13
N GLU A 64 -15.64 -5.14 -17.48
CA GLU A 64 -15.65 -5.62 -18.88
C GLU A 64 -17.05 -5.98 -19.40
N GLY A 65 -18.00 -6.32 -18.51
CA GLY A 65 -19.39 -6.62 -18.88
C GLY A 65 -20.23 -5.39 -19.29
N GLY A 66 -19.78 -4.16 -19.05
CA GLY A 66 -20.55 -2.93 -19.30
C GLY A 66 -20.21 -2.20 -20.62
N ALA A 67 -19.09 -2.53 -21.28
CA ALA A 67 -18.61 -1.78 -22.44
C ALA A 67 -19.09 -2.32 -23.80
N GLY A 68 -19.84 -3.44 -23.82
CA GLY A 68 -20.23 -4.15 -25.05
C GLY A 68 -21.61 -3.83 -25.63
N THR A 69 -22.48 -3.10 -24.92
CA THR A 69 -23.92 -3.01 -25.29
C THR A 69 -24.36 -1.64 -25.83
N SER A 70 -23.49 -0.63 -25.92
CA SER A 70 -23.87 0.72 -26.37
C SER A 70 -23.52 1.04 -27.83
N LYS A 71 -23.19 0.05 -28.66
CA LYS A 71 -22.86 0.26 -30.08
C LYS A 71 -23.59 -0.74 -30.98
N LYS A 72 -24.90 -0.55 -31.15
CA LYS A 72 -25.64 -1.11 -32.27
C LYS A 72 -26.79 -0.18 -32.66
#